data_AF-A0A349GRB8-F1
#
_entry.id   AF-A0A349GRB8-F1
#
_cell.length_a   1.000
_cell.length_b   1.000
_cell.length_c   1.000
_cell.angle_alpha   90.00
_cell.angle_beta   90.00
_cell.angle_gamma   90.00
#
_symmetry.space_group_name_H-M   'P 1'
#
loop_
_entity.id
_entity.type
_entity.pdbx_description
1 polymer ?
#
loop_
_entity_poly.entity_id
_entity_poly.type
_entity_poly.pdbx_seq_one_letter_code
_entity_poly.pdbx_strand_id
1 'polypeptide(L)'
;NIFTLNYDLAFEYSFDQLGIQYIDGFVGFHQRNFRPEVFNYDYFYPGDTTEGKVRRIERVVKYYKLHGSLTWINGKKGVNNPYELYEKPIELIRHQIETDVEDENFSVGKIMIYPTSTKKEFTLNFPYSDLFRKFADRLQQPEAVLFSIGYSFYDEHINDIIYQALANPSFTLIIVDFNGSKSGEIKRLKELNDPRIIICEGPYLGDFKAFSKEILPSIDEYDTRAQVTKSLQKLFEEKSKLIKALSHPVRLCIVKNLSTEGSTNVKNMQLCLDTPQSTISQHLSILKNAGIITGNRCGLEVFYSISNNKIKKIVEEIFN
;
A
#
# COMPACT_ATOMS: atom_id res chain seq x y z
N ASN A 1 -7.65 -9.64 2.78
CA ASN A 1 -8.95 -10.19 2.31
C ASN A 1 -10.04 -9.51 3.12
N ILE A 2 -11.16 -9.14 2.50
CA ILE A 2 -12.34 -8.61 3.19
C ILE A 2 -13.46 -9.62 3.02
N PHE A 3 -13.97 -10.14 4.13
CA PHE A 3 -15.16 -10.99 4.16
C PHE A 3 -16.30 -10.17 4.76
N THR A 4 -17.45 -10.15 4.11
CA THR A 4 -18.63 -9.43 4.60
C THR A 4 -19.87 -10.32 4.58
N LEU A 5 -20.75 -10.05 5.53
CA LEU A 5 -22.08 -10.64 5.63
C LEU A 5 -23.15 -9.68 5.10
N ASN A 6 -22.76 -8.44 4.80
CA ASN A 6 -23.65 -7.47 4.22
C ASN A 6 -23.90 -7.80 2.74
N TYR A 7 -25.17 -7.85 2.37
CA TYR A 7 -25.61 -8.06 1.00
C TYR A 7 -25.76 -6.74 0.21
N ASP A 8 -25.73 -5.60 0.89
CA ASP A 8 -25.74 -4.26 0.31
C ASP A 8 -24.45 -3.95 -0.49
N LEU A 9 -24.43 -2.79 -1.16
CA LEU A 9 -23.37 -2.37 -2.08
C LEU A 9 -22.47 -1.26 -1.52
N ALA A 10 -22.51 -1.03 -0.20
CA ALA A 10 -21.78 0.11 0.40
C ALA A 10 -20.27 0.01 0.16
N PHE A 11 -19.70 -1.20 0.21
CA PHE A 11 -18.28 -1.42 -0.04
C PHE A 11 -17.92 -1.24 -1.50
N GLU A 12 -18.71 -1.76 -2.44
CA GLU A 12 -18.46 -1.59 -3.88
C GLU A 12 -18.50 -0.13 -4.29
N TYR A 13 -19.50 0.64 -3.83
CA TYR A 13 -19.53 2.08 -4.08
C TYR A 13 -18.31 2.79 -3.48
N SER A 14 -17.87 2.37 -2.29
CA SER A 14 -16.65 2.92 -1.68
C SER A 14 -15.40 2.56 -2.48
N PHE A 15 -15.31 1.32 -2.99
CA PHE A 15 -14.20 0.88 -3.83
C PHE A 15 -14.15 1.69 -5.13
N ASP A 16 -15.28 1.89 -5.79
CA ASP A 16 -15.38 2.71 -7.01
C ASP A 16 -14.95 4.16 -6.75
N GLN A 17 -15.44 4.77 -5.67
CA GLN A 17 -15.07 6.15 -5.30
C GLN A 17 -13.59 6.32 -4.96
N LEU A 18 -12.97 5.30 -4.37
CA LEU A 18 -11.56 5.32 -3.95
C LEU A 18 -10.61 4.78 -5.04
N GLY A 19 -11.15 4.29 -6.16
CA GLY A 19 -10.38 3.64 -7.22
C GLY A 19 -9.70 2.34 -6.77
N ILE A 20 -10.31 1.62 -5.82
CA ILE A 20 -9.82 0.33 -5.31
C ILE A 20 -10.32 -0.76 -6.26
N GLN A 21 -9.39 -1.55 -6.79
CA GLN A 21 -9.74 -2.74 -7.57
C GLN A 21 -10.10 -3.86 -6.61
N TYR A 22 -11.23 -4.52 -6.83
CA TYR A 22 -11.64 -5.66 -6.01
C TYR A 22 -11.87 -6.91 -6.84
N ILE A 23 -11.61 -8.06 -6.20
CA ILE A 23 -11.78 -9.40 -6.75
C ILE A 23 -12.90 -10.08 -5.95
N ASP A 24 -14.07 -10.19 -6.56
CA ASP A 24 -15.34 -10.68 -5.98
C ASP A 24 -15.73 -12.09 -6.41
N GLY A 25 -14.91 -12.73 -7.25
CA GLY A 25 -15.20 -14.05 -7.80
C GLY A 25 -16.00 -14.04 -9.09
N PHE A 26 -16.35 -12.88 -9.66
CA PHE A 26 -17.01 -12.78 -10.96
C PHE A 26 -16.02 -12.40 -12.07
N VAL A 27 -16.25 -12.95 -13.26
CA VAL A 27 -15.50 -12.60 -14.48
C VAL A 27 -16.42 -12.43 -15.67
N GLY A 28 -15.96 -11.65 -16.64
CA GLY A 28 -16.72 -11.30 -17.84
C GLY A 28 -17.15 -9.85 -17.79
N PHE A 29 -17.63 -9.37 -18.94
CA PHE A 29 -18.10 -7.99 -19.10
C PHE A 29 -19.61 -7.96 -19.29
N HIS A 30 -20.10 -8.53 -20.41
CA HIS A 30 -21.54 -8.59 -20.71
C HIS A 30 -22.31 -9.57 -19.82
N GLN A 31 -21.67 -10.69 -19.45
CA GLN A 31 -22.21 -11.69 -18.55
C GLN A 31 -21.15 -11.98 -17.49
N ARG A 32 -21.32 -11.37 -16.32
CA ARG A 32 -20.44 -11.61 -15.17
C ARG A 32 -20.84 -12.93 -14.52
N ASN A 33 -20.00 -13.95 -14.72
CA ASN A 33 -20.21 -15.30 -14.23
C ASN A 33 -19.35 -15.56 -12.99
N PHE A 34 -19.92 -16.24 -11.99
CA PHE A 34 -19.17 -16.64 -10.81
C PHE A 34 -18.18 -17.76 -11.13
N ARG A 35 -16.91 -17.54 -10.79
CA ARG A 35 -15.82 -18.50 -10.92
C ARG A 35 -14.91 -18.39 -9.69
N PRO A 36 -14.95 -19.36 -8.75
CA PRO A 36 -14.21 -19.25 -7.50
C PRO A 36 -12.69 -19.25 -7.66
N GLU A 37 -12.17 -19.70 -8.80
CA GLU A 37 -10.76 -19.64 -9.18
C GLU A 37 -10.24 -18.19 -9.21
N VAL A 38 -11.12 -17.23 -9.51
CA VAL A 38 -10.79 -15.81 -9.68
C VAL A 38 -10.26 -15.20 -8.37
N PHE A 39 -10.69 -15.71 -7.22
CA PHE A 39 -10.13 -15.31 -5.92
C PHE A 39 -8.64 -15.64 -5.76
N ASN A 40 -8.10 -16.55 -6.57
CA ASN A 40 -6.67 -16.86 -6.58
C ASN A 40 -5.88 -15.89 -7.46
N TYR A 41 -6.54 -15.10 -8.30
CA TYR A 41 -5.87 -14.10 -9.13
C TYR A 41 -5.38 -12.93 -8.30
N ASP A 42 -4.42 -12.21 -8.86
CA ASP A 42 -3.88 -10.98 -8.33
C ASP A 42 -3.34 -10.13 -9.48
N TYR A 43 -3.22 -8.82 -9.26
CA TYR A 43 -2.69 -7.91 -10.27
C TYR A 43 -1.27 -7.50 -9.92
N PHE A 44 -0.39 -7.60 -10.91
CA PHE A 44 1.01 -7.19 -10.80
C PHE A 44 1.34 -6.21 -11.91
N TYR A 45 2.22 -5.25 -11.61
CA TYR A 45 2.90 -4.50 -12.66
C TYR A 45 3.74 -5.48 -13.48
N PRO A 46 3.72 -5.39 -14.81
CA PRO A 46 4.63 -6.17 -15.64
C PRO A 46 6.05 -5.85 -15.21
N GLY A 47 6.81 -6.87 -14.80
CA GLY A 47 8.19 -6.68 -14.36
C GLY A 47 9.11 -6.51 -15.56
N ASP A 48 9.93 -5.46 -15.56
CA ASP A 48 11.09 -5.41 -16.45
C ASP A 48 12.05 -6.53 -16.02
N THR A 49 12.28 -7.44 -16.95
CA THR A 49 12.89 -8.78 -16.83
C THR A 49 14.28 -8.88 -16.17
N THR A 50 14.86 -7.80 -15.66
CA THR A 50 16.21 -7.80 -15.07
C THR A 50 16.28 -8.16 -13.60
N GLU A 51 15.22 -7.94 -12.80
CA GLU A 51 15.26 -8.18 -11.35
C GLU A 51 14.38 -9.36 -10.87
N GLY A 52 13.58 -9.97 -11.75
CA GLY A 52 12.72 -11.12 -11.42
C GLY A 52 11.66 -10.85 -10.34
N LYS A 53 11.49 -9.59 -9.91
CA LYS A 53 10.54 -9.18 -8.88
C LYS A 53 9.35 -8.50 -9.54
N VAL A 54 8.19 -9.15 -9.49
CA VAL A 54 6.91 -8.54 -9.86
C VAL A 54 6.39 -7.71 -8.67
N ARG A 55 6.08 -6.43 -8.91
CA ARG A 55 5.43 -5.58 -7.90
C ARG A 55 3.93 -5.74 -8.00
N ARG A 56 3.27 -6.15 -6.93
CA ARG A 56 1.80 -6.19 -6.85
C ARG A 56 1.24 -4.78 -7.02
N ILE A 57 0.17 -4.63 -7.79
CA ILE A 57 -0.55 -3.36 -7.92
C ILE A 57 -1.10 -2.99 -6.53
N GLU A 58 -0.90 -1.74 -6.14
CA GLU A 58 -1.44 -1.22 -4.88
C GLU A 58 -2.97 -1.09 -4.99
N ARG A 59 -3.68 -1.18 -3.87
CA ARG A 59 -5.16 -1.06 -3.82
C ARG A 59 -5.92 -2.17 -4.56
N VAL A 60 -5.42 -3.39 -4.51
CA VAL A 60 -6.16 -4.59 -4.92
C VAL A 60 -6.63 -5.36 -3.70
N VAL A 61 -7.94 -5.55 -3.57
CA VAL A 61 -8.58 -6.24 -2.44
C VAL A 61 -9.32 -7.48 -2.92
N LYS A 62 -9.20 -8.58 -2.20
CA LYS A 62 -10.05 -9.76 -2.39
C LYS A 62 -11.27 -9.62 -1.50
N TYR A 63 -12.45 -9.58 -2.11
CA TYR A 63 -13.71 -9.17 -1.48
C TYR A 63 -14.72 -10.32 -1.56
N TYR A 64 -15.15 -10.84 -0.41
CA TYR A 64 -15.98 -12.04 -0.33
C TYR A 64 -17.32 -11.69 0.33
N LYS A 65 -18.42 -11.96 -0.35
CA LYS A 65 -19.78 -11.82 0.19
C LYS A 65 -20.33 -13.17 0.62
N LEU A 66 -20.17 -13.51 1.90
CA LEU A 66 -20.55 -14.83 2.41
C LEU A 66 -22.07 -15.05 2.40
N HIS A 67 -22.86 -13.97 2.49
CA HIS A 67 -24.33 -14.03 2.47
C HIS A 67 -24.94 -13.73 1.09
N GLY A 68 -24.10 -13.55 0.07
CA GLY A 68 -24.53 -13.12 -1.26
C GLY A 68 -24.74 -11.62 -1.39
N SER A 69 -25.43 -11.19 -2.44
CA SER A 69 -25.61 -9.77 -2.74
C SER A 69 -26.91 -9.47 -3.46
N LEU A 70 -27.37 -8.22 -3.34
CA LEU A 70 -28.48 -7.69 -4.15
C LEU A 70 -28.19 -7.71 -5.66
N THR A 71 -26.93 -7.78 -6.07
CA THR A 71 -26.51 -7.87 -7.48
C THR A 71 -26.44 -9.31 -8.00
N TRP A 72 -26.54 -10.30 -7.12
CA TRP A 72 -26.39 -11.71 -7.49
C TRP A 72 -27.75 -12.29 -7.88
N ILE A 73 -27.80 -12.92 -9.04
CA ILE A 73 -29.00 -13.52 -9.58
C ILE A 73 -28.75 -14.96 -10.02
N ASN A 74 -29.72 -15.83 -9.72
CA ASN A 74 -29.77 -17.19 -10.22
C ASN A 74 -30.23 -17.17 -11.69
N GLY A 75 -29.42 -17.76 -12.55
CA GLY A 75 -29.62 -17.81 -14.00
C GLY A 75 -29.71 -19.24 -14.51
N LYS A 76 -29.67 -19.40 -15.84
CA LYS A 76 -29.67 -20.74 -16.46
C LYS A 76 -28.26 -21.33 -16.42
N LYS A 77 -28.18 -22.66 -16.30
CA LYS A 77 -26.91 -23.38 -16.39
C LYS A 77 -26.28 -23.17 -17.76
N GLY A 78 -25.08 -22.61 -17.76
CA GLY A 78 -24.26 -22.46 -18.96
C GLY A 78 -23.07 -23.42 -18.92
N VAL A 79 -22.56 -23.82 -20.09
CA VAL A 79 -21.33 -24.64 -20.19
C VAL A 79 -20.16 -24.02 -19.42
N ASN A 80 -20.09 -22.68 -19.38
CA ASN A 80 -19.03 -21.91 -18.74
C ASN A 80 -19.39 -21.39 -17.34
N ASN A 81 -20.59 -21.68 -16.82
CA ASN A 81 -21.04 -21.26 -15.49
C ASN A 81 -21.82 -22.40 -14.81
N PRO A 82 -21.12 -23.34 -14.16
CA PRO A 82 -21.77 -24.45 -13.46
C PRO A 82 -22.47 -24.04 -12.17
N TYR A 83 -22.19 -22.82 -11.67
CA TYR A 83 -22.74 -22.27 -10.42
C TYR A 83 -24.11 -21.62 -10.61
N GLU A 84 -24.56 -21.43 -11.85
CA GLU A 84 -25.83 -20.77 -12.20
C GLU A 84 -25.93 -19.34 -11.63
N LEU A 85 -24.80 -18.77 -11.22
CA LEU A 85 -24.73 -17.49 -10.52
C LEU A 85 -24.17 -16.41 -11.43
N TYR A 86 -24.95 -15.34 -11.58
CA TYR A 86 -24.58 -14.18 -12.37
C TYR A 86 -24.61 -12.93 -11.51
N GLU A 87 -23.77 -11.96 -11.86
CA GLU A 87 -23.84 -10.62 -11.30
C GLU A 87 -24.42 -9.65 -12.33
N LYS A 88 -25.37 -8.83 -11.89
CA LYS A 88 -25.95 -7.75 -12.69
C LYS A 88 -25.89 -6.41 -11.95
N PRO A 89 -25.69 -5.31 -12.68
CA PRO A 89 -25.86 -3.96 -12.15
C PRO A 89 -27.20 -3.78 -11.44
N ILE A 90 -27.19 -3.15 -10.27
CA ILE A 90 -28.38 -2.99 -9.42
C ILE A 90 -29.52 -2.25 -10.12
N GLU A 91 -29.22 -1.26 -10.96
CA GLU A 91 -30.25 -0.51 -11.70
C GLU A 91 -30.97 -1.37 -12.74
N LEU A 92 -30.26 -2.33 -13.36
CA LEU A 92 -30.92 -3.28 -14.26
C LEU A 92 -31.84 -4.22 -13.50
N ILE A 93 -31.44 -4.65 -12.30
CA ILE A 93 -32.30 -5.48 -11.44
C ILE A 93 -33.55 -4.70 -11.01
N ARG A 94 -33.40 -3.44 -10.58
CA ARG A 94 -34.53 -2.57 -10.23
C ARG A 94 -35.49 -2.38 -11.38
N HIS A 95 -34.97 -2.04 -12.56
CA HIS A 95 -35.79 -1.90 -13.76
C HIS A 95 -36.54 -3.19 -14.10
N GLN A 96 -35.90 -4.36 -13.99
CA GLN A 96 -36.54 -5.65 -14.22
C GLN A 96 -37.67 -5.92 -13.22
N ILE A 97 -37.49 -5.56 -11.94
CA ILE A 97 -38.55 -5.69 -10.92
C ILE A 97 -39.73 -4.76 -11.22
N GLU A 98 -39.46 -3.55 -11.72
CA GLU A 98 -40.49 -2.55 -12.04
C GLU A 98 -41.27 -2.90 -13.32
N THR A 99 -40.62 -3.47 -14.33
CA THR A 99 -41.27 -3.83 -15.61
C THR A 99 -41.94 -5.21 -15.61
N ASP A 100 -41.44 -6.16 -14.83
CA ASP A 100 -41.90 -7.56 -14.89
C ASP A 100 -43.08 -7.85 -13.94
N VAL A 101 -43.83 -6.82 -13.50
CA VAL A 101 -45.05 -7.00 -12.68
C VAL A 101 -46.14 -7.79 -13.43
N GLU A 102 -46.04 -7.91 -14.76
CA GLU A 102 -46.99 -8.66 -15.62
C GLU A 102 -46.43 -9.95 -16.24
N ASP A 103 -45.13 -10.27 -16.09
CA ASP A 103 -44.47 -11.37 -16.81
C ASP A 103 -43.79 -12.36 -15.84
N GLU A 104 -44.11 -13.66 -15.93
CA GLU A 104 -43.63 -14.73 -15.01
C GLU A 104 -42.10 -14.99 -15.04
N ASN A 105 -41.33 -14.18 -15.77
CA ASN A 105 -39.93 -14.42 -16.11
C ASN A 105 -38.91 -13.90 -15.08
N PHE A 106 -39.22 -12.91 -14.24
CA PHE A 106 -38.31 -12.47 -13.16
C PHE A 106 -39.05 -12.37 -11.82
N SER A 107 -38.66 -13.21 -10.87
CA SER A 107 -39.14 -13.15 -9.49
C SER A 107 -38.01 -12.70 -8.57
N VAL A 108 -38.33 -11.95 -7.51
CA VAL A 108 -37.37 -11.57 -6.45
C VAL A 108 -36.67 -12.81 -5.86
N GLY A 109 -37.31 -13.99 -5.92
CA GLY A 109 -36.72 -15.27 -5.54
C GLY A 109 -35.52 -15.72 -6.38
N LYS A 110 -35.20 -15.04 -7.49
CA LYS A 110 -33.96 -15.24 -8.25
C LYS A 110 -32.77 -14.50 -7.63
N ILE A 111 -32.98 -13.51 -6.76
CA ILE A 111 -31.89 -12.82 -6.08
C ILE A 111 -31.24 -13.78 -5.08
N MET A 112 -29.92 -13.91 -5.16
CA MET A 112 -29.15 -14.87 -4.38
C MET A 112 -28.58 -14.19 -3.12
N ILE A 113 -29.40 -14.18 -2.06
CA ILE A 113 -29.02 -13.74 -0.72
C ILE A 113 -29.40 -14.83 0.30
N TYR A 114 -28.40 -15.49 0.91
CA TYR A 114 -28.55 -16.43 2.04
C TYR A 114 -27.22 -16.56 2.80
N PRO A 115 -27.19 -16.74 4.15
CA PRO A 115 -28.15 -17.52 4.92
C PRO A 115 -28.58 -16.89 6.26
N THR A 116 -29.88 -16.82 6.49
CA THR A 116 -30.47 -16.76 7.83
C THR A 116 -30.17 -18.07 8.57
N SER A 117 -30.01 -18.05 9.90
CA SER A 117 -29.71 -19.22 10.74
C SER A 117 -30.68 -20.41 10.58
N THR A 118 -31.91 -20.16 10.12
CA THR A 118 -32.92 -21.19 9.79
C THR A 118 -32.64 -21.97 8.51
N LYS A 119 -31.70 -21.53 7.67
CA LYS A 119 -31.46 -22.06 6.32
C LYS A 119 -30.09 -22.73 6.17
N LYS A 120 -29.63 -23.46 7.21
CA LYS A 120 -28.35 -24.18 7.24
C LYS A 120 -28.08 -25.00 5.97
N GLU A 121 -29.10 -25.70 5.47
CA GLU A 121 -29.02 -26.52 4.27
C GLU A 121 -28.54 -25.76 3.01
N PHE A 122 -28.85 -24.46 2.91
CA PHE A 122 -28.46 -23.63 1.76
C PHE A 122 -26.97 -23.25 1.77
N THR A 123 -26.30 -23.29 2.93
CA THR A 123 -24.84 -23.08 3.01
C THR A 123 -24.04 -24.21 2.36
N LEU A 124 -24.64 -25.39 2.23
CA LEU A 124 -24.03 -26.56 1.59
C LEU A 124 -24.11 -26.48 0.07
N ASN A 125 -25.02 -25.64 -0.46
CA ASN A 125 -25.19 -25.45 -1.88
C ASN A 125 -24.18 -24.45 -2.44
N PHE A 126 -23.86 -24.64 -3.71
CA PHE A 126 -23.10 -23.66 -4.48
C PHE A 126 -23.92 -22.36 -4.64
N PRO A 127 -23.27 -21.17 -4.60
CA PRO A 127 -21.83 -20.91 -4.48
C PRO A 127 -21.29 -20.87 -3.03
N TYR A 128 -22.17 -20.92 -2.03
CA TYR A 128 -21.84 -20.58 -0.64
C TYR A 128 -20.85 -21.56 -0.01
N SER A 129 -20.99 -22.85 -0.28
CA SER A 129 -20.07 -23.88 0.22
C SER A 129 -18.62 -23.60 -0.19
N ASP A 130 -18.39 -23.07 -1.40
CA ASP A 130 -17.06 -22.66 -1.86
C ASP A 130 -16.56 -21.38 -1.18
N LEU A 131 -17.46 -20.42 -0.90
CA LEU A 131 -17.12 -19.18 -0.19
C LEU A 131 -16.76 -19.44 1.27
N PHE A 132 -17.54 -20.27 1.97
CA PHE A 132 -17.26 -20.69 3.35
C PHE A 132 -15.99 -21.54 3.44
N ARG A 133 -15.75 -22.42 2.46
CA ARG A 133 -14.48 -23.16 2.37
C ARG A 133 -13.29 -22.20 2.23
N LYS A 134 -13.38 -21.20 1.34
CA LYS A 134 -12.34 -20.18 1.19
C LYS A 134 -12.12 -19.35 2.46
N PHE A 135 -13.19 -19.03 3.19
CA PHE A 135 -13.09 -18.36 4.48
C PHE A 135 -12.33 -19.22 5.49
N ALA A 136 -12.74 -20.49 5.66
CA ALA A 136 -12.06 -21.45 6.52
C ALA A 136 -10.57 -21.63 6.13
N ASP A 137 -10.28 -21.80 4.83
CA ASP A 137 -8.92 -21.94 4.30
C ASP A 137 -8.03 -20.74 4.66
N ARG A 138 -8.58 -19.51 4.73
CA ARG A 138 -7.82 -18.32 5.14
C ARG A 138 -7.55 -18.30 6.64
N LEU A 139 -8.50 -18.72 7.47
CA LEU A 139 -8.34 -18.72 8.92
C LEU A 139 -7.42 -19.85 9.42
N GLN A 140 -7.32 -20.94 8.67
CA GLN A 140 -6.41 -22.04 9.00
C GLN A 140 -4.94 -21.79 8.60
N GLN A 141 -4.63 -20.68 7.93
CA GLN A 141 -3.25 -20.34 7.59
C GLN A 141 -2.42 -20.08 8.86
N PRO A 142 -1.11 -20.42 8.87
CA PRO A 142 -0.22 -20.03 9.95
C PRO A 142 -0.20 -18.51 10.12
N GLU A 143 -0.17 -18.03 11.37
CA GLU A 143 -0.12 -16.60 11.72
C GLU A 143 -1.30 -15.78 11.18
N ALA A 144 -2.43 -16.43 10.87
CA ALA A 144 -3.62 -15.74 10.44
C ALA A 144 -4.18 -14.85 11.56
N VAL A 145 -4.49 -13.60 11.20
CA VAL A 145 -5.16 -12.64 12.09
C VAL A 145 -6.53 -12.31 11.50
N LEU A 146 -7.59 -12.56 12.27
CA LEU A 146 -8.95 -12.17 11.91
C LEU A 146 -9.36 -10.91 12.67
N PHE A 147 -9.64 -9.84 11.92
CA PHE A 147 -10.34 -8.67 12.44
C PHE A 147 -11.84 -8.83 12.22
N SER A 148 -12.58 -8.96 13.32
CA SER A 148 -14.04 -9.04 13.35
C SER A 148 -14.59 -7.68 13.77
N ILE A 149 -15.18 -6.93 12.85
CA ILE A 149 -15.60 -5.54 13.07
C ILE A 149 -17.12 -5.43 12.98
N GLY A 150 -17.77 -5.05 14.08
CA GLY A 150 -19.23 -4.88 14.13
C GLY A 150 -20.03 -6.18 13.88
N TYR A 151 -19.36 -7.34 13.97
CA TYR A 151 -20.00 -8.64 13.84
C TYR A 151 -20.47 -9.12 15.21
N SER A 152 -21.76 -9.42 15.29
CA SER A 152 -22.48 -9.75 16.52
C SER A 152 -22.38 -11.23 16.94
N PHE A 153 -21.77 -12.08 16.11
CA PHE A 153 -21.69 -13.53 16.34
C PHE A 153 -23.06 -14.23 16.42
N TYR A 154 -24.09 -13.75 15.70
CA TYR A 154 -25.37 -14.46 15.60
C TYR A 154 -25.34 -15.64 14.60
N ASP A 155 -24.41 -15.66 13.64
CA ASP A 155 -24.34 -16.71 12.61
C ASP A 155 -23.50 -17.90 13.09
N GLU A 156 -24.18 -18.93 13.62
CA GLU A 156 -23.57 -20.13 14.21
C GLU A 156 -22.55 -20.81 13.28
N HIS A 157 -22.85 -20.93 11.98
CA HIS A 157 -21.94 -21.54 11.00
C HIS A 157 -20.61 -20.82 10.84
N ILE A 158 -20.63 -19.49 10.93
CA ILE A 158 -19.43 -18.66 10.81
C ILE A 158 -18.65 -18.76 12.10
N ASN A 159 -19.36 -18.72 13.23
CA ASN A 159 -18.77 -18.91 14.54
C ASN A 159 -18.07 -20.27 14.65
N ASP A 160 -18.67 -21.35 14.14
CA ASP A 160 -18.07 -22.68 14.12
C ASP A 160 -16.70 -22.68 13.40
N ILE A 161 -16.61 -22.01 12.24
CA ILE A 161 -15.35 -21.88 11.50
C ILE A 161 -14.33 -21.05 12.30
N ILE A 162 -14.75 -19.96 12.94
CA ILE A 162 -13.87 -19.13 13.78
C ILE A 162 -13.38 -19.92 15.01
N TYR A 163 -14.26 -20.67 15.67
CA TYR A 163 -13.91 -21.50 16.82
C TYR A 163 -12.97 -22.64 16.44
N GLN A 164 -13.17 -23.26 15.27
CA GLN A 164 -12.22 -24.22 14.72
C GLN A 164 -10.85 -23.57 14.46
N ALA A 165 -10.80 -22.33 13.98
CA ALA A 165 -9.55 -21.61 13.79
C ALA A 165 -8.81 -21.33 15.11
N LEU A 166 -9.52 -21.14 16.23
CA LEU A 166 -8.93 -21.03 17.56
C LEU A 166 -8.23 -22.33 18.04
N ALA A 167 -8.44 -23.47 17.37
CA ALA A 167 -7.62 -24.65 17.62
C ALA A 167 -6.16 -24.47 17.15
N ASN A 168 -5.91 -23.55 16.21
CA ASN A 168 -4.57 -23.18 15.76
C ASN A 168 -3.91 -22.22 16.79
N PRO A 169 -2.77 -22.60 17.41
CA PRO A 169 -2.09 -21.74 18.39
C PRO A 169 -1.59 -20.40 17.83
N SER A 170 -1.31 -20.33 16.53
CA SER A 170 -0.82 -19.10 15.86
C SER A 170 -1.93 -18.15 15.41
N PHE A 171 -3.19 -18.60 15.43
CA PHE A 171 -4.33 -17.80 15.01
C PHE A 171 -4.66 -16.74 16.08
N THR A 172 -4.87 -15.50 15.64
CA THR A 172 -5.27 -14.39 16.51
C THR A 172 -6.62 -13.83 16.08
N LEU A 173 -7.54 -13.67 17.03
CA LEU A 173 -8.86 -13.09 16.81
C LEU A 173 -8.91 -11.70 17.47
N ILE A 174 -9.16 -10.67 16.68
CA ILE A 174 -9.33 -9.29 17.14
C ILE A 174 -10.79 -8.88 16.88
N ILE A 175 -11.55 -8.64 17.94
CA ILE A 175 -12.95 -8.24 17.88
C ILE A 175 -13.04 -6.75 18.17
N VAL A 176 -13.61 -5.98 17.25
CA VAL A 176 -13.90 -4.56 17.39
C VAL A 176 -15.41 -4.39 17.42
N ASP A 177 -15.94 -4.13 18.61
CA ASP A 177 -17.39 -3.96 18.79
C ASP A 177 -17.69 -2.86 19.82
N PHE A 178 -18.56 -1.91 19.46
CA PHE A 178 -18.89 -0.77 20.31
C PHE A 178 -19.58 -1.20 21.62
N ASN A 179 -20.47 -2.20 21.54
CA ASN A 179 -21.22 -2.72 22.69
C ASN A 179 -20.46 -3.83 23.43
N GLY A 180 -19.48 -4.44 22.78
CA GLY A 180 -18.54 -5.42 23.31
C GLY A 180 -19.22 -6.57 24.04
N SER A 181 -18.79 -6.78 25.27
CA SER A 181 -19.15 -7.91 26.13
C SER A 181 -20.53 -7.80 26.77
N LYS A 182 -21.36 -6.82 26.38
CA LYS A 182 -22.64 -6.53 27.06
C LYS A 182 -23.74 -7.55 26.76
N SER A 183 -23.66 -8.34 25.70
CA SER A 183 -24.59 -9.45 25.44
C SER A 183 -24.04 -10.48 24.44
N GLY A 184 -24.36 -11.77 24.64
CA GLY A 184 -24.16 -12.84 23.65
C GLY A 184 -22.78 -13.52 23.69
N GLU A 185 -22.34 -14.02 22.52
CA GLU A 185 -21.14 -14.84 22.37
C GLU A 185 -19.82 -14.09 22.64
N ILE A 186 -19.77 -12.77 22.45
CA ILE A 186 -18.55 -11.97 22.73
C ILE A 186 -18.20 -12.04 24.22
N LYS A 187 -19.20 -12.06 25.10
CA LYS A 187 -18.99 -12.23 26.54
C LYS A 187 -18.40 -13.60 26.86
N ARG A 188 -18.94 -14.65 26.24
CA ARG A 188 -18.41 -16.02 26.37
C ARG A 188 -16.96 -16.11 25.89
N LEU A 189 -16.63 -15.47 24.77
CA LEU A 189 -15.27 -15.40 24.24
C LEU A 189 -14.31 -14.70 25.19
N LYS A 190 -14.77 -13.64 25.87
CA LYS A 190 -13.99 -12.96 26.92
C LYS A 190 -13.76 -13.85 28.14
N GLU A 191 -14.77 -14.62 28.54
CA GLU A 191 -14.70 -15.53 29.69
C GLU A 191 -13.73 -16.71 29.49
N LEU A 192 -13.42 -17.07 28.24
CA LEU A 192 -12.38 -18.07 27.94
C LEU A 192 -10.98 -17.64 28.40
N ASN A 193 -10.74 -16.33 28.59
CA ASN A 193 -9.47 -15.76 29.03
C ASN A 193 -8.27 -16.22 28.18
N ASP A 194 -8.50 -16.38 26.87
CA ASP A 194 -7.49 -16.80 25.91
C ASP A 194 -6.70 -15.58 25.43
N PRO A 195 -5.35 -15.56 25.56
CA PRO A 195 -4.54 -14.42 25.15
C PRO A 195 -4.60 -14.12 23.65
N ARG A 196 -5.07 -15.06 22.82
CA ARG A 196 -5.21 -14.91 21.37
C ARG A 196 -6.48 -14.17 20.96
N ILE A 197 -7.39 -13.93 21.90
CA ILE A 197 -8.66 -13.24 21.67
C ILE A 197 -8.55 -11.84 22.27
N ILE A 198 -8.44 -10.84 21.40
CA ILE A 198 -8.33 -9.43 21.77
C ILE A 198 -9.68 -8.77 21.49
N ILE A 199 -10.28 -8.17 22.52
CA ILE A 199 -11.59 -7.51 22.41
C ILE A 199 -11.40 -6.01 22.63
N CYS A 200 -11.60 -5.24 21.57
CA CYS A 200 -11.63 -3.79 21.53
C CYS A 200 -13.09 -3.32 21.69
N GLU A 201 -13.46 -2.88 22.88
CA GLU A 201 -14.83 -2.44 23.21
C GLU A 201 -14.92 -0.98 23.67
N GLY A 202 -16.11 -0.39 23.56
CA GLY A 202 -16.41 0.96 24.03
C GLY A 202 -16.23 2.07 22.97
N PRO A 203 -16.45 3.34 23.35
CA PRO A 203 -16.61 4.45 22.41
C PRO A 203 -15.34 4.90 21.69
N TYR A 204 -14.18 4.36 22.08
CA TYR A 204 -12.90 4.69 21.48
C TYR A 204 -12.31 3.49 20.75
N LEU A 205 -12.02 2.38 21.46
CA LEU A 205 -11.44 1.20 20.84
C LEU A 205 -12.43 0.38 20.00
N GLY A 206 -13.72 0.39 20.37
CA GLY A 206 -14.79 -0.33 19.67
C GLY A 206 -15.50 0.49 18.59
N ASP A 207 -15.14 1.77 18.42
CA ASP A 207 -15.69 2.60 17.35
C ASP A 207 -14.94 2.37 16.04
N PHE A 208 -15.69 2.09 14.96
CA PHE A 208 -15.10 1.77 13.67
C PHE A 208 -14.24 2.92 13.11
N LYS A 209 -14.66 4.17 13.31
CA LYS A 209 -13.95 5.34 12.77
C LYS A 209 -12.63 5.56 13.51
N ALA A 210 -12.64 5.46 14.83
CA ALA A 210 -11.42 5.51 15.65
C ALA A 210 -10.48 4.35 15.30
N PHE A 211 -11.00 3.12 15.22
CA PHE A 211 -10.24 1.94 14.82
C PHE A 211 -9.57 2.11 13.45
N SER A 212 -10.34 2.50 12.44
CA SER A 212 -9.83 2.69 11.07
C SER A 212 -8.74 3.76 10.96
N LYS A 213 -8.81 4.81 11.79
CA LYS A 213 -7.92 5.96 11.67
C LYS A 213 -6.67 5.86 12.54
N GLU A 214 -6.80 5.26 13.72
CA GLU A 214 -5.77 5.33 14.77
C GLU A 214 -5.14 3.98 15.08
N ILE A 215 -5.85 2.87 14.81
CA ILE A 215 -5.42 1.52 15.20
C ILE A 215 -4.96 0.70 14.00
N LEU A 216 -5.63 0.85 12.85
CA LEU A 216 -5.26 0.13 11.64
C LEU A 216 -3.86 0.61 11.18
N PRO A 217 -2.88 -0.30 10.99
CA PRO A 217 -1.55 0.11 10.54
C PRO A 217 -1.67 0.81 9.19
N SER A 218 -1.05 1.99 9.05
CA SER A 218 -0.85 2.59 7.75
C SER A 218 0.02 1.66 6.93
N ILE A 219 -0.47 1.28 5.75
CA ILE A 219 0.36 0.68 4.72
C ILE A 219 1.15 1.85 4.12
N ASP A 220 2.02 2.47 4.92
CA ASP A 220 2.89 3.52 4.40
C ASP A 220 3.75 2.90 3.33
N GLU A 221 3.61 3.48 2.12
CA GLU A 221 4.29 3.17 0.88
C GLU A 221 5.67 2.58 1.15
N TYR A 222 5.80 1.26 1.00
CA TYR A 222 7.07 0.58 1.14
C TYR A 222 8.09 1.26 0.21
N ASP A 223 8.94 2.05 0.86
CA ASP A 223 10.29 2.40 0.50
C ASP A 223 10.52 3.37 -0.69
N THR A 224 9.64 3.50 -1.69
CA THR A 224 10.00 4.31 -2.87
C THR A 224 10.06 5.82 -2.62
N ARG A 225 9.04 6.43 -1.99
CA ARG A 225 9.08 7.89 -1.74
C ARG A 225 10.13 8.25 -0.70
N ALA A 226 10.29 7.44 0.34
CA ALA A 226 11.31 7.63 1.36
C ALA A 226 12.73 7.51 0.78
N GLN A 227 12.99 6.51 -0.08
CA GLN A 227 14.28 6.36 -0.77
C GLN A 227 14.57 7.48 -1.75
N VAL A 228 13.57 7.90 -2.54
CA VAL A 228 13.71 9.04 -3.46
C VAL A 228 14.00 10.31 -2.65
N THR A 229 13.26 10.55 -1.57
CA THR A 229 13.46 11.72 -0.69
C THR A 229 14.85 11.70 -0.05
N LYS A 230 15.30 10.55 0.46
CA LYS A 230 16.63 10.38 1.05
C LYS A 230 17.75 10.57 0.03
N SER A 231 17.59 10.02 -1.18
CA SER A 231 18.55 10.17 -2.27
C SER A 231 18.63 11.61 -2.75
N LEU A 232 17.48 12.29 -2.84
CA LEU A 232 17.38 13.69 -3.19
C LEU A 232 18.02 14.60 -2.12
N GLN A 233 17.75 14.35 -0.84
CA GLN A 233 18.40 15.04 0.28
C GLN A 233 19.93 14.87 0.22
N LYS A 234 20.41 13.64 0.03
CA LYS A 234 21.85 13.37 -0.11
C LYS A 234 22.47 14.13 -1.28
N LEU A 235 21.80 14.16 -2.44
CA LEU A 235 22.24 14.93 -3.60
C LEU A 235 22.34 16.43 -3.27
N PHE A 236 21.31 17.01 -2.64
CA PHE A 236 21.32 18.42 -2.26
C PHE A 236 22.38 18.75 -1.20
N GLU A 237 22.61 17.86 -0.23
CA GLU A 237 23.70 18.01 0.75
C GLU A 237 25.08 17.99 0.09
N GLU A 238 25.31 17.07 -0.85
CA GLU A 238 26.56 17.00 -1.61
C GLU A 238 26.79 18.27 -2.45
N LYS A 239 25.74 18.78 -3.13
CA LYS A 239 25.85 20.05 -3.87
C LYS A 239 26.04 21.25 -2.95
N SER A 240 25.36 21.30 -1.81
CA SER A 240 25.50 22.37 -0.81
C SER A 240 26.92 22.43 -0.25
N LYS A 241 27.57 21.30 0.02
CA LYS A 241 28.98 21.25 0.44
C LYS A 241 29.93 21.89 -0.58
N LEU A 242 29.72 21.63 -1.88
CA LEU A 242 30.50 22.26 -2.95
C LEU A 242 30.31 23.78 -2.98
N ILE A 243 29.06 24.23 -2.91
CA ILE A 243 28.75 25.67 -2.90
C ILE A 243 29.35 26.33 -1.66
N LYS A 244 29.21 25.74 -0.46
CA LYS A 244 29.80 26.26 0.78
C LYS A 244 31.33 26.33 0.73
N ALA A 245 31.96 25.35 0.09
CA ALA A 245 33.39 25.38 -0.18
C ALA A 245 33.78 26.52 -1.13
N LEU A 246 32.89 26.99 -2.01
CA LEU A 246 33.12 28.18 -2.84
C LEU A 246 32.75 29.49 -2.17
N SER A 247 31.71 29.54 -1.31
CA SER A 247 31.11 30.76 -0.72
C SER A 247 32.02 31.48 0.28
N HIS A 248 33.20 31.89 -0.14
CA HIS A 248 34.13 32.74 0.60
C HIS A 248 34.94 33.58 -0.37
N PRO A 249 35.12 34.90 -0.12
CA PRO A 249 35.74 35.83 -1.06
C PRO A 249 37.11 35.36 -1.57
N VAL A 250 37.99 34.91 -0.66
CA VAL A 250 39.33 34.43 -1.03
C VAL A 250 39.27 33.17 -1.90
N ARG A 251 38.32 32.25 -1.66
CA ARG A 251 38.20 31.00 -2.42
C ARG A 251 37.63 31.24 -3.82
N LEU A 252 36.65 32.14 -3.94
CA LEU A 252 36.16 32.58 -5.25
C LEU A 252 37.27 33.24 -6.07
N CYS A 253 38.07 34.11 -5.45
CA CYS A 253 39.17 34.77 -6.14
C CYS A 253 40.24 33.77 -6.62
N ILE A 254 40.63 32.80 -5.77
CA ILE A 254 41.54 31.71 -6.15
C ILE A 254 40.98 30.93 -7.36
N VAL A 255 39.72 30.49 -7.31
CA VAL A 255 39.12 29.69 -8.38
C VAL A 255 38.95 30.52 -9.67
N LYS A 256 38.61 31.81 -9.57
CA LYS A 256 38.55 32.73 -10.72
C LYS A 256 39.91 32.84 -11.41
N ASN A 257 40.97 33.10 -10.66
CA ASN A 257 42.33 33.22 -11.21
C ASN A 257 42.81 31.90 -11.82
N LEU A 258 42.50 30.77 -11.19
CA LEU A 258 42.79 29.45 -11.77
C LEU A 258 42.00 29.18 -13.06
N SER A 259 40.81 29.77 -13.21
CA SER A 259 40.00 29.65 -14.42
C SER A 259 40.65 30.34 -15.62
N THR A 260 41.27 31.51 -15.37
CA THR A 260 41.92 32.36 -16.39
C THR A 260 43.35 31.92 -16.69
N GLU A 261 44.14 31.58 -15.67
CA GLU A 261 45.57 31.24 -15.82
C GLU A 261 45.84 29.73 -16.02
N GLY A 262 44.85 28.88 -15.79
CA GLY A 262 44.93 27.42 -15.95
C GLY A 262 45.59 26.69 -14.78
N SER A 263 46.79 27.10 -14.37
CA SER A 263 47.47 26.56 -13.17
C SER A 263 48.42 27.56 -12.53
N THR A 264 48.42 27.65 -11.20
CA THR A 264 49.33 28.58 -10.48
C THR A 264 49.79 28.00 -9.13
N ASN A 265 50.90 28.53 -8.60
CA ASN A 265 51.50 28.09 -7.33
C ASN A 265 51.09 29.01 -6.16
N VAL A 266 51.34 28.57 -4.92
CA VAL A 266 50.91 29.31 -3.70
C VAL A 266 51.59 30.68 -3.58
N LYS A 267 52.85 30.81 -4.01
CA LYS A 267 53.60 32.08 -3.95
C LYS A 267 52.98 33.14 -4.87
N ASN A 268 52.60 32.76 -6.09
CA ASN A 268 51.94 33.66 -7.04
C ASN A 268 50.57 34.07 -6.52
N MET A 269 49.79 33.15 -5.93
CA MET A 269 48.50 33.48 -5.30
C MET A 269 48.67 34.47 -4.15
N GLN A 270 49.73 34.32 -3.34
CA GLN A 270 50.02 35.23 -2.22
C GLN A 270 50.29 36.66 -2.67
N LEU A 271 51.04 36.83 -3.76
CA LEU A 271 51.34 38.15 -4.33
C LEU A 271 50.07 38.85 -4.86
N CYS A 272 49.12 38.10 -5.42
CA CYS A 272 47.88 38.66 -5.96
C CYS A 272 46.81 38.98 -4.90
N LEU A 273 46.79 38.26 -3.79
CA LEU A 273 45.70 38.31 -2.78
C LEU A 273 46.09 39.01 -1.47
N ASP A 274 47.34 39.48 -1.34
CA ASP A 274 47.91 40.11 -0.13
C ASP A 274 47.50 39.41 1.18
N THR A 275 47.54 38.08 1.17
CA THR A 275 47.11 37.23 2.30
C THR A 275 48.23 36.29 2.73
N PRO A 276 48.37 35.99 4.04
CA PRO A 276 49.43 35.10 4.51
C PRO A 276 49.39 33.72 3.86
N GLN A 277 50.56 33.15 3.61
CA GLN A 277 50.72 31.82 3.00
C GLN A 277 49.96 30.71 3.77
N SER A 278 49.90 30.82 5.11
CA SER A 278 49.18 29.88 5.98
C SER A 278 47.67 29.90 5.69
N THR A 279 47.07 31.08 5.54
CA THR A 279 45.65 31.28 5.22
C THR A 279 45.30 30.74 3.84
N ILE A 280 46.15 31.00 2.84
CA ILE A 280 45.96 30.49 1.47
C ILE A 280 46.06 28.96 1.45
N SER A 281 47.04 28.39 2.16
CA SER A 281 47.19 26.93 2.27
C SER A 281 45.97 26.26 2.91
N GLN A 282 45.35 26.91 3.90
CA GLN A 282 44.10 26.44 4.50
C GLN A 282 42.93 26.48 3.51
N HIS A 283 42.78 27.56 2.75
CA HIS A 283 41.76 27.67 1.72
C HIS A 283 41.93 26.66 0.58
N LEU A 284 43.16 26.43 0.12
CA LEU A 284 43.48 25.42 -0.89
C LEU A 284 43.17 24.01 -0.39
N SER A 285 43.43 23.72 0.89
CA SER A 285 43.08 22.44 1.50
C SER A 285 41.57 22.20 1.51
N ILE A 286 40.76 23.22 1.82
CA ILE A 286 39.29 23.14 1.77
C ILE A 286 38.80 22.90 0.34
N LEU A 287 39.33 23.63 -0.63
CA LEU A 287 38.97 23.48 -2.05
C LEU A 287 39.37 22.11 -2.61
N LYS A 288 40.54 21.59 -2.20
CA LYS A 288 41.04 20.27 -2.57
C LYS A 288 40.17 19.16 -1.97
N ASN A 289 39.84 19.26 -0.68
CA ASN A 289 38.97 18.29 0.00
C ASN A 289 37.55 18.27 -0.56
N ALA A 290 37.06 19.40 -1.09
CA ALA A 290 35.80 19.48 -1.80
C ALA A 290 35.88 18.99 -3.26
N GLY A 291 37.06 18.58 -3.76
CA GLY A 291 37.26 18.11 -5.13
C GLY A 291 37.15 19.20 -6.20
N ILE A 292 37.26 20.47 -5.83
CA ILE A 292 37.16 21.61 -6.74
C ILE A 292 38.49 21.82 -7.49
N ILE A 293 39.61 21.65 -6.78
CA ILE A 293 40.96 21.79 -7.32
C ILE A 293 41.79 20.53 -7.09
N THR A 294 42.79 20.33 -7.93
CA THR A 294 43.84 19.32 -7.75
C THR A 294 45.20 20.00 -7.68
N GLY A 295 46.14 19.40 -6.95
CA GLY A 295 47.49 19.92 -6.76
C GLY A 295 48.52 18.90 -7.22
N ASN A 296 49.36 19.27 -8.19
CA ASN A 296 50.47 18.46 -8.70
C ASN A 296 51.79 19.02 -8.19
N ARG A 297 52.66 18.16 -7.65
CA ARG A 297 53.95 18.57 -7.10
C ARG A 297 55.02 18.54 -8.19
N CYS A 298 55.66 19.68 -8.43
CA CYS A 298 56.77 19.82 -9.36
C CYS A 298 57.99 20.35 -8.59
N GLY A 299 58.89 19.46 -8.18
CA GLY A 299 60.05 19.80 -7.36
C GLY A 299 59.67 20.28 -5.96
N LEU A 300 60.09 21.50 -5.60
CA LEU A 300 59.81 22.12 -4.29
C LEU A 300 58.45 22.82 -4.23
N GLU A 301 57.75 22.97 -5.36
CA GLU A 301 56.50 23.72 -5.45
C GLU A 301 55.31 22.83 -5.84
N VAL A 302 54.10 23.24 -5.45
CA VAL A 302 52.85 22.57 -5.80
C VAL A 302 52.01 23.51 -6.66
N PHE A 303 51.63 23.05 -7.83
CA PHE A 303 50.78 23.77 -8.78
C PHE A 303 49.36 23.28 -8.66
N TYR A 304 48.41 24.21 -8.52
CA TYR A 304 46.99 23.91 -8.41
C TYR A 304 46.27 24.21 -9.72
N SER A 305 45.29 23.39 -10.07
CA SER A 305 44.42 23.57 -11.24
C SER A 305 42.98 23.15 -10.89
N ILE A 306 42.00 23.68 -11.63
CA ILE A 306 40.59 23.32 -11.43
C ILE A 306 40.35 21.92 -11.98
N SER A 307 39.87 21.01 -11.15
CA SER A 307 39.50 19.64 -11.55
C SER A 307 38.03 19.54 -11.99
N ASN A 308 37.17 20.44 -11.52
CA ASN A 308 35.74 20.37 -11.77
C ASN A 308 35.27 21.41 -12.79
N ASN A 309 35.07 20.97 -14.04
CA ASN A 309 34.61 21.82 -15.15
C ASN A 309 33.25 22.50 -14.90
N LYS A 310 32.37 21.92 -14.07
CA LYS A 310 31.08 22.55 -13.74
C LYS A 310 31.27 23.78 -12.85
N ILE A 311 32.20 23.70 -11.91
CA ILE A 311 32.54 24.81 -11.02
C ILE A 311 33.21 25.93 -11.81
N LYS A 312 34.08 25.58 -12.77
CA LYS A 312 34.68 26.54 -13.71
C LYS A 312 33.61 27.41 -14.38
N LYS A 313 32.62 26.76 -15.00
CA LYS A 313 31.49 27.44 -15.66
C LYS A 313 30.66 28.30 -14.71
N ILE A 314 30.36 27.80 -13.51
CA ILE A 314 29.59 28.57 -12.51
C ILE A 314 30.33 29.84 -12.11
N VAL A 315 31.64 29.74 -11.85
CA VAL A 315 32.44 30.91 -11.48
C VAL A 315 32.57 31.89 -12.64
N GLU A 316 32.76 31.40 -13.88
CA GLU A 316 32.73 32.25 -15.07
C GLU A 316 31.41 33.00 -15.19
N GLU A 317 30.27 32.34 -15.02
CA GLU A 317 28.94 32.98 -15.12
C GLU A 317 28.67 34.00 -14.00
N ILE A 318 29.16 33.76 -12.77
CA ILE A 318 29.01 34.70 -11.64
C ILE A 318 29.79 35.99 -11.87
N PHE A 319 30.89 35.94 -12.63
CA PHE A 319 31.79 37.06 -12.86
C PHE A 319 31.78 37.58 -14.31
N ASN A 320 30.88 37.06 -15.16
CA ASN A 320 30.64 37.54 -16.52
C ASN A 320 29.90 38.88 -16.53
#